data_AF-A0ABD7VK69-F1
#
_entry.id   AF-A0ABD7VK69-F1
#
_cell.length_a   1.000
_cell.length_b   1.000
_cell.length_c   1.000
_cell.angle_alpha   90.00
_cell.angle_beta   90.00
_cell.angle_gamma   90.00
#
_symmetry.space_group_name_H-M   'P 1'
#
loop_
_entity.id
_entity.type
_entity.pdbx_description
1 polymer ?
#
loop_
_entity_poly.entity_id
_entity_poly.type
_entity_poly.pdbx_seq_one_letter_code
_entity_poly.pdbx_strand_id
1 'polypeptide(L)'
;MDTSKEKTGWSDEELEASVDAYLKMLALEQQNQPFKKADENRLLREGPLSKRSASSVEYRMQNISAVMEQLGQQRITGYVSAKNLGSGVSKRIKELLAKKGIHALRKGEQRAVTFTPLQLVEVTAPQQNEAPVGVLNPKETTSTVVRLARAQSVKKWVLKHSQGICEGCGQTAPFVSANGRPFLEVHHVKHLIDGGTDRICNTVALCPNCHRRCHHSRDKKEFTAEFYKKVERLRPE
;
A
#
# COMPACT_ATOMS: atom_id res chain seq x y z
N MET A 1 34.41 -1.84 -40.27
CA MET A 1 34.57 -2.49 -38.94
C MET A 1 33.19 -2.80 -38.44
N ASP A 2 32.76 -4.02 -38.70
CA ASP A 2 31.42 -4.52 -38.40
C ASP A 2 31.44 -5.02 -36.96
N THR A 3 30.95 -4.21 -36.01
CA THR A 3 30.85 -4.63 -34.61
C THR A 3 29.60 -5.47 -34.46
N SER A 4 29.80 -6.79 -34.43
CA SER A 4 28.80 -7.78 -34.09
C SER A 4 28.10 -7.41 -32.77
N LYS A 5 26.94 -6.76 -32.88
CA LYS A 5 26.02 -6.55 -31.75
C LYS A 5 25.49 -7.92 -31.34
N GLU A 6 26.17 -8.56 -30.40
CA GLU A 6 25.57 -9.63 -29.61
C GLU A 6 24.24 -9.09 -29.05
N LYS A 7 23.12 -9.60 -29.55
CA LYS A 7 21.79 -9.33 -28.99
C LYS A 7 21.66 -10.10 -27.67
N THR A 8 22.46 -9.72 -26.68
CA THR A 8 22.28 -10.17 -25.31
C THR A 8 21.03 -9.49 -24.75
N GLY A 9 20.01 -10.32 -24.49
CA GLY A 9 18.79 -9.91 -23.82
C GLY A 9 19.09 -9.24 -22.48
N TRP A 10 18.09 -8.57 -21.90
CA TRP A 10 18.26 -7.94 -20.59
C TRP A 10 18.46 -9.01 -19.50
N SER A 11 19.55 -8.91 -18.74
CA SER A 11 19.80 -9.78 -17.59
C SER A 11 18.86 -9.43 -16.44
N ASP A 12 18.72 -10.32 -15.46
CA ASP A 12 17.86 -10.05 -14.30
C ASP A 12 18.41 -8.88 -13.48
N GLU A 13 19.73 -8.77 -13.36
CA GLU A 13 20.43 -7.67 -12.66
C GLU A 13 20.19 -6.32 -13.35
N GLU A 14 20.24 -6.28 -14.69
CA GLU A 14 19.97 -5.07 -15.47
C GLU A 14 18.50 -4.61 -15.31
N LEU A 15 17.56 -5.56 -15.30
CA LEU A 15 16.14 -5.27 -15.08
C LEU A 15 15.89 -4.82 -13.64
N GLU A 16 16.51 -5.48 -12.68
CA GLU A 16 16.42 -5.17 -11.26
C GLU A 16 16.91 -3.74 -10.98
N ALA A 17 18.10 -3.38 -11.48
CA ALA A 17 18.64 -2.04 -11.35
C ALA A 17 17.76 -0.96 -12.01
N SER A 18 17.16 -1.29 -13.17
CA SER A 18 16.23 -0.38 -13.85
C SER A 18 14.96 -0.14 -13.03
N VAL A 19 14.41 -1.20 -12.45
CA VAL A 19 13.21 -1.11 -11.59
C VAL A 19 13.51 -0.34 -10.31
N ASP A 20 14.66 -0.57 -9.68
CA ASP A 20 15.07 0.14 -8.46
C ASP A 20 15.22 1.64 -8.69
N ALA A 21 15.91 2.03 -9.75
CA ALA A 21 16.06 3.44 -10.12
C ALA A 21 14.71 4.09 -10.46
N TYR A 22 13.83 3.37 -11.17
CA TYR A 22 12.48 3.85 -11.47
C TYR A 22 11.68 4.10 -10.19
N LEU A 23 11.66 3.14 -9.25
CA LEU A 23 10.93 3.29 -7.98
C LEU A 23 11.51 4.41 -7.11
N LYS A 24 12.84 4.59 -7.11
CA LYS A 24 13.50 5.70 -6.44
C LYS A 24 13.05 7.05 -7.00
N MET A 25 13.06 7.22 -8.33
CA MET A 25 12.60 8.45 -8.99
C MET A 25 11.10 8.68 -8.75
N LEU A 26 10.27 7.64 -8.79
CA LEU A 26 8.85 7.74 -8.50
C LEU A 26 8.60 8.17 -7.05
N ALA A 27 9.36 7.63 -6.10
CA ALA A 27 9.29 8.06 -4.72
C ALA A 27 9.61 9.56 -4.61
N LEU A 28 10.70 10.05 -5.24
CA LEU A 28 11.06 11.47 -5.28
C LEU A 28 9.94 12.35 -5.87
N GLU A 29 9.34 11.93 -6.99
CA GLU A 29 8.19 12.62 -7.60
C GLU A 29 7.00 12.71 -6.63
N GLN A 30 6.66 11.63 -5.92
CA GLN A 30 5.62 11.61 -4.89
C GLN A 30 5.96 12.45 -3.65
N GLN A 31 7.24 12.76 -3.42
CA GLN A 31 7.68 13.67 -2.35
C GLN A 31 7.67 15.14 -2.79
N ASN A 32 7.32 15.43 -4.05
CA ASN A 32 7.60 16.72 -4.70
C ASN A 32 9.08 17.13 -4.60
N GLN A 33 9.99 16.16 -4.49
CA GLN A 33 11.42 16.41 -4.52
C GLN A 33 11.91 16.44 -5.97
N PRO A 34 12.72 17.43 -6.35
CA PRO A 34 13.24 17.51 -7.70
C PRO A 34 14.23 16.36 -7.96
N PHE A 35 14.11 15.74 -9.12
CA PHE A 35 15.09 14.77 -9.63
C PHE A 35 15.33 15.01 -11.12
N LYS A 36 16.50 14.61 -11.61
CA LYS A 36 16.89 14.77 -13.01
C LYS A 36 17.03 13.39 -13.66
N LYS A 37 16.12 13.07 -14.59
CA LYS A 37 16.11 11.80 -15.34
C LYS A 37 17.45 11.50 -16.02
N ALA A 38 18.08 12.53 -16.59
CA ALA A 38 19.37 12.39 -17.28
C ALA A 38 20.50 11.97 -16.34
N ASP A 39 20.49 12.44 -15.08
CA ASP A 39 21.50 12.08 -14.08
C ASP A 39 21.32 10.64 -13.61
N GLU A 40 20.09 10.19 -13.35
CA GLU A 40 19.85 8.79 -12.97
C GLU A 40 20.21 7.82 -14.12
N ASN A 41 19.90 8.19 -15.36
CA ASN A 41 20.30 7.42 -16.55
C ASN A 41 21.83 7.32 -16.67
N ARG A 42 22.55 8.42 -16.39
CA ARG A 42 24.01 8.42 -16.36
C ARG A 42 24.55 7.49 -15.27
N LEU A 43 24.04 7.60 -14.03
CA LEU A 43 24.45 6.75 -12.91
C LEU A 43 24.24 5.26 -13.19
N LEU A 44 23.10 4.91 -13.79
CA LEU A 44 22.82 3.53 -14.18
C LEU A 44 23.85 2.99 -15.18
N ARG A 45 24.23 3.80 -16.17
CA ARG A 45 25.24 3.43 -17.17
C ARG A 45 26.67 3.46 -16.64
N GLU A 46 26.95 4.23 -15.60
CA GLU A 46 28.25 4.17 -14.92
C GLU A 46 28.37 2.92 -14.04
N GLY A 47 27.25 2.29 -13.66
CA GLY A 47 27.21 1.07 -12.88
C GLY A 47 26.59 -0.12 -13.64
N PRO A 48 25.44 -0.64 -13.19
CA PRO A 48 24.90 -1.94 -13.60
C PRO A 48 24.47 -2.01 -15.08
N LEU A 49 24.28 -0.87 -15.74
CA LEU A 49 23.84 -0.77 -17.13
C LEU A 49 24.94 -0.22 -18.06
N SER A 50 26.22 -0.43 -17.72
CA SER A 50 27.37 0.03 -18.51
C SER A 50 27.42 -0.47 -19.94
N LYS A 51 26.75 -1.58 -20.24
CA LYS A 51 26.63 -2.13 -21.60
C LYS A 51 25.45 -1.54 -22.40
N ARG A 52 24.62 -0.69 -21.79
CA ARG A 52 23.39 -0.15 -22.41
C ARG A 52 23.55 1.32 -22.81
N SER A 53 22.92 1.69 -23.92
CA SER A 53 22.88 3.09 -24.37
C SER A 53 21.89 3.91 -23.54
N ALA A 54 22.09 5.24 -23.49
CA ALA A 54 21.17 6.15 -22.80
C ALA A 54 19.73 6.02 -23.31
N SER A 55 19.55 5.87 -24.63
CA SER A 55 18.25 5.64 -25.27
C SER A 55 17.62 4.30 -24.89
N SER A 56 18.43 3.25 -24.71
CA SER A 56 17.94 1.93 -24.29
C SER A 56 17.43 1.96 -22.84
N VAL A 57 18.13 2.68 -21.96
CA VAL A 57 17.71 2.90 -20.56
C VAL A 57 16.44 3.76 -20.50
N GLU A 58 16.36 4.84 -21.28
CA GLU A 58 15.14 5.68 -21.35
C GLU A 58 13.93 4.84 -21.78
N TYR A 59 14.07 4.05 -22.85
CA TYR A 59 13.01 3.16 -23.32
C TYR A 59 12.65 2.10 -22.29
N ARG A 60 13.62 1.60 -21.49
CA ARG A 60 13.34 0.69 -20.38
C ARG A 60 12.45 1.34 -19.32
N MET A 61 12.69 2.61 -18.98
CA MET A 61 11.82 3.36 -18.06
C MET A 61 10.39 3.50 -18.61
N GLN A 62 10.24 3.72 -19.93
CA GLN A 62 8.93 3.73 -20.60
C GLN A 62 8.23 2.37 -20.56
N ASN A 63 8.99 1.26 -20.67
CA ASN A 63 8.44 -0.09 -20.51
C ASN A 63 7.93 -0.30 -19.07
N ILE A 64 8.68 0.17 -18.06
CA ILE A 64 8.26 0.10 -16.66
C ILE A 64 6.99 0.94 -16.44
N SER A 65 6.92 2.17 -16.99
CA SER A 65 5.69 2.99 -16.96
C SER A 65 4.48 2.26 -17.54
N ALA A 66 4.63 1.56 -18.66
CA ALA A 66 3.53 0.81 -19.27
C ALA A 66 3.10 -0.39 -18.42
N VAL A 67 4.03 -1.08 -17.75
CA VAL A 67 3.70 -2.15 -16.78
C VAL A 67 3.00 -1.56 -15.56
N MET A 68 3.41 -0.39 -15.07
CA MET A 68 2.74 0.31 -13.96
C MET A 68 1.29 0.65 -14.31
N GLU A 69 1.03 1.14 -15.53
CA GLU A 69 -0.33 1.40 -16.01
C GLU A 69 -1.16 0.11 -16.14
N GLN A 70 -0.59 -0.99 -16.65
CA GLN A 70 -1.26 -2.30 -16.69
C GLN A 70 -1.63 -2.83 -15.30
N LEU A 71 -0.88 -2.45 -14.27
CA LEU A 71 -1.14 -2.77 -12.87
C LEU A 71 -2.07 -1.77 -12.18
N GLY A 72 -2.54 -0.74 -12.88
CA GLY A 72 -3.34 0.35 -12.32
C GLY A 72 -2.60 1.22 -11.29
N GLN A 73 -1.26 1.25 -11.35
CA GLN A 73 -0.41 2.05 -10.47
C GLN A 73 -0.04 3.38 -11.13
N GLN A 74 0.26 4.40 -10.32
CA GLN A 74 0.77 5.67 -10.84
C GLN A 74 2.19 5.51 -11.39
N ARG A 75 2.39 5.95 -12.63
CA ARG A 75 3.71 6.05 -13.27
C ARG A 75 4.34 7.42 -13.03
N ILE A 76 5.65 7.51 -13.25
CA ILE A 76 6.34 8.81 -13.32
C ILE A 76 5.75 9.61 -14.49
N THR A 77 5.33 10.85 -14.23
CA THR A 77 4.67 11.69 -15.23
C THR A 77 5.56 11.92 -16.45
N GLY A 78 6.86 12.14 -16.21
CA GLY A 78 7.87 12.39 -17.23
C GLY A 78 8.31 11.19 -18.09
N TYR A 79 7.80 9.98 -17.84
CA TYR A 79 8.06 8.79 -18.67
C TYR A 79 6.76 8.27 -19.29
N VAL A 80 6.56 8.57 -20.58
CA VAL A 80 5.41 8.08 -21.35
C VAL A 80 5.47 6.55 -21.49
N SER A 81 4.33 5.87 -21.37
CA SER A 81 4.25 4.41 -21.51
C SER A 81 4.65 3.94 -22.91
N ALA A 82 5.47 2.90 -22.96
CA ALA A 82 5.86 2.25 -24.20
C ALA A 82 4.65 1.59 -24.89
N LYS A 83 4.52 1.79 -26.20
CA LYS A 83 3.45 1.19 -27.02
C LYS A 83 3.63 -0.32 -27.24
N ASN A 84 4.89 -0.80 -27.22
CA ASN A 84 5.23 -2.19 -27.49
C ASN A 84 6.02 -2.79 -26.32
N LEU A 85 5.34 -3.65 -25.57
CA LEU A 85 5.89 -4.35 -24.42
C LEU A 85 6.31 -5.76 -24.86
N GLY A 86 7.61 -5.99 -25.04
CA GLY A 86 8.12 -7.33 -25.35
C GLY A 86 7.68 -8.34 -24.28
N SER A 87 6.93 -9.38 -24.68
CA SER A 87 6.18 -10.28 -23.78
C SER A 87 7.02 -10.90 -22.66
N GLY A 88 8.25 -11.32 -22.95
CA GLY A 88 9.14 -11.94 -21.96
C GLY A 88 9.69 -10.96 -20.91
N VAL A 89 10.00 -9.73 -21.30
CA VAL A 89 10.60 -8.75 -20.39
C VAL A 89 9.54 -8.10 -19.49
N SER A 90 8.34 -7.86 -20.01
CA SER A 90 7.25 -7.29 -19.22
C SER A 90 6.77 -8.22 -18.11
N LYS A 91 6.78 -9.54 -18.34
CA LYS A 91 6.51 -10.53 -17.28
C LYS A 91 7.53 -10.42 -16.14
N ARG A 92 8.82 -10.37 -16.46
CA ARG A 92 9.92 -10.23 -15.49
C ARG A 92 9.85 -8.90 -14.73
N ILE A 93 9.56 -7.79 -15.41
CA ILE A 93 9.35 -6.48 -14.77
C ILE A 93 8.16 -6.53 -13.81
N LYS A 94 7.05 -7.17 -14.20
CA LYS A 94 5.88 -7.34 -13.34
C LYS A 94 6.20 -8.14 -12.07
N GLU A 95 6.96 -9.22 -12.20
CA GLU A 95 7.43 -10.04 -11.06
C GLU A 95 8.37 -9.25 -10.14
N LEU A 96 9.31 -8.49 -10.71
CA LEU A 96 10.21 -7.62 -9.95
C LEU A 96 9.45 -6.49 -9.22
N LEU A 97 8.51 -5.84 -9.88
CA LEU A 97 7.65 -4.83 -9.27
C LEU A 97 6.75 -5.41 -8.17
N ALA A 98 6.25 -6.65 -8.32
CA ALA A 98 5.54 -7.32 -7.25
C ALA A 98 6.47 -7.60 -6.05
N LYS A 99 7.65 -8.16 -6.29
CA LYS A 99 8.64 -8.48 -5.26
C LYS A 99 9.16 -7.24 -4.52
N LYS A 100 9.42 -6.15 -5.24
CA LYS A 100 10.00 -4.92 -4.69
C LYS A 100 8.97 -3.87 -4.28
N GLY A 101 7.80 -3.86 -4.90
CA GLY A 101 6.64 -3.07 -4.47
C GLY A 101 6.21 -3.46 -3.06
N ILE A 102 6.28 -4.76 -2.71
CA ILE A 102 6.12 -5.24 -1.33
C ILE A 102 7.17 -4.61 -0.38
N HIS A 103 8.39 -4.35 -0.86
CA HIS A 103 9.46 -3.77 -0.04
C HIS A 103 9.44 -2.23 0.02
N ALA A 104 8.94 -1.56 -1.03
CA ALA A 104 8.67 -0.12 -1.05
C ALA A 104 7.45 0.24 -0.18
N LEU A 105 6.43 -0.64 -0.12
CA LEU A 105 5.37 -0.59 0.88
C LEU A 105 5.95 -0.72 2.30
N ARG A 106 6.97 -1.58 2.50
CA ARG A 106 7.63 -1.80 3.80
C ARG A 106 8.58 -0.69 4.26
N LYS A 107 9.21 0.06 3.34
CA LYS A 107 10.09 1.21 3.68
C LYS A 107 9.37 2.57 3.63
N GLY A 108 8.24 2.66 2.92
CA GLY A 108 7.40 3.86 2.84
C GLY A 108 6.51 4.11 4.04
N GLU A 109 6.33 3.13 4.94
CA GLU A 109 5.50 3.23 6.15
C GLU A 109 6.13 4.03 7.31
N GLN A 110 7.27 4.68 7.11
CA GLN A 110 7.72 5.78 7.97
C GLN A 110 7.48 7.17 7.37
N ARG A 111 6.67 7.28 6.31
CA ARG A 111 6.03 8.55 5.99
C ARG A 111 4.81 8.69 6.88
N ALA A 112 4.97 9.56 7.87
CA ALA A 112 3.88 10.35 8.39
C ALA A 112 3.08 10.90 7.20
N VAL A 113 2.02 10.17 6.83
CA VAL A 113 0.77 10.85 6.57
C VAL A 113 0.64 11.78 7.77
N THR A 114 0.46 13.07 7.55
CA THR A 114 -0.23 13.89 8.55
C THR A 114 -1.68 13.38 8.58
N PHE A 115 -1.87 12.12 8.99
CA PHE A 115 -2.92 11.83 9.93
C PHE A 115 -2.63 12.81 11.04
N THR A 116 -3.48 13.82 11.20
CA THR A 116 -3.77 14.31 12.54
C THR A 116 -3.87 13.03 13.37
N PRO A 117 -2.95 12.75 14.31
CA PRO A 117 -3.08 11.58 15.15
C PRO A 117 -4.49 11.66 15.70
N LEU A 118 -5.31 10.66 15.35
CA LEU A 118 -6.73 10.65 15.70
C LEU A 118 -6.83 10.98 17.19
N GLN A 119 -7.36 12.17 17.45
CA GLN A 119 -7.64 12.80 18.74
C GLN A 119 -6.90 12.16 19.92
N LEU A 120 -5.63 12.54 20.15
CA LEU A 120 -5.26 12.74 21.55
C LEU A 120 -6.03 13.97 22.00
N VAL A 121 -6.99 13.78 22.90
CA VAL A 121 -7.45 14.89 23.73
C VAL A 121 -6.24 15.28 24.56
N GLU A 122 -5.54 16.35 24.17
CA GLU A 122 -4.60 17.00 25.07
C GLU A 122 -5.43 17.59 26.21
N VAL A 123 -5.50 16.87 27.33
CA VAL A 123 -6.22 17.29 28.53
C VAL A 123 -5.68 18.63 29.07
N THR A 124 -4.47 19.01 28.63
CA THR A 124 -3.78 20.27 28.92
C THR A 124 -3.44 21.04 27.65
N ALA A 125 -4.38 21.15 26.69
CA ALA A 125 -4.19 22.09 25.59
C ALA A 125 -4.08 23.53 26.15
N PRO A 126 -3.13 24.36 25.67
CA PRO A 126 -3.08 25.76 26.07
C PRO A 126 -4.44 26.41 25.75
N GLN A 127 -4.94 27.28 26.64
CA GLN A 127 -6.16 28.05 26.40
C GLN A 127 -5.98 28.88 25.12
N GLN A 128 -6.47 28.35 24.00
CA GLN A 128 -6.65 29.12 22.78
C GLN A 128 -7.90 29.97 23.03
N ASN A 129 -7.68 31.23 23.42
CA ASN A 129 -8.76 32.15 23.80
C ASN A 129 -9.67 32.52 22.62
N GLU A 130 -9.24 32.26 21.39
CA GLU A 130 -10.01 32.56 20.18
C GLU A 130 -10.09 31.34 19.27
N ALA A 131 -11.31 31.03 18.83
CA ALA A 131 -11.55 29.95 17.88
C ALA A 131 -10.94 30.31 16.51
N PRO A 132 -10.27 29.38 15.83
CA PRO A 132 -9.75 29.64 14.49
C PRO A 132 -10.89 29.89 13.50
N VAL A 133 -10.71 30.87 12.62
CA VAL A 133 -11.70 31.30 11.61
C VAL A 133 -12.06 30.18 10.62
N GLY A 134 -11.17 29.20 10.43
CA GLY A 134 -11.36 28.09 9.48
C GLY A 134 -11.19 28.52 8.01
N VAL A 135 -11.62 27.65 7.10
CA VAL A 135 -11.59 27.90 5.64
C VAL A 135 -13.00 27.74 5.10
N LEU A 136 -13.60 28.83 4.61
CA LEU A 136 -14.98 28.84 4.08
C LEU A 136 -15.16 27.92 2.87
N ASN A 137 -14.15 27.89 1.98
CA ASN A 137 -14.17 27.09 0.74
C ASN A 137 -12.89 26.24 0.67
N PRO A 138 -12.87 25.05 1.30
CA PRO A 138 -11.72 24.15 1.24
C PRO A 138 -11.48 23.69 -0.21
N LYS A 139 -10.21 23.65 -0.62
CA LYS A 139 -9.84 23.15 -1.94
C LYS A 139 -9.95 21.63 -1.98
N GLU A 140 -10.54 21.11 -3.05
CA GLU A 140 -10.57 19.67 -3.31
C GLU A 140 -9.15 19.14 -3.60
N THR A 141 -8.86 17.96 -3.07
CA THR A 141 -7.62 17.23 -3.34
C THR A 141 -7.95 15.78 -3.68
N THR A 142 -7.19 15.17 -4.59
CA THR A 142 -7.40 13.79 -5.02
C THR A 142 -6.21 12.93 -4.58
N SER A 143 -6.48 11.74 -4.05
CA SER A 143 -5.45 10.75 -3.69
C SER A 143 -5.79 9.38 -4.29
N THR A 144 -4.76 8.67 -4.75
CA THR A 144 -4.91 7.29 -5.22
C THR A 144 -4.56 6.35 -4.08
N VAL A 145 -5.48 5.44 -3.72
CA VAL A 145 -5.28 4.48 -2.63
C VAL A 145 -5.35 3.07 -3.20
N VAL A 146 -4.30 2.28 -2.97
CA VAL A 146 -4.29 0.85 -3.29
C VAL A 146 -5.18 0.13 -2.27
N ARG A 147 -6.17 -0.62 -2.76
CA ARG A 147 -7.08 -1.41 -1.94
C ARG A 147 -6.91 -2.90 -2.25
N LEU A 148 -6.71 -3.69 -1.20
CA LEU A 148 -6.75 -5.15 -1.33
C LEU A 148 -8.22 -5.60 -1.44
N ALA A 149 -8.50 -6.41 -2.46
CA ALA A 149 -9.83 -6.99 -2.64
C ALA A 149 -10.15 -7.93 -1.48
N ARG A 150 -11.40 -7.90 -1.01
CA ARG A 150 -11.89 -8.73 0.10
C ARG A 150 -13.07 -9.58 -0.36
N ALA A 151 -13.09 -10.84 0.05
CA ALA A 151 -14.15 -11.79 -0.22
C ALA A 151 -15.40 -11.42 0.58
N GLN A 152 -16.44 -11.00 -0.14
CA GLN A 152 -17.72 -10.65 0.48
C GLN A 152 -18.37 -11.84 1.20
N SER A 153 -18.07 -13.08 0.80
CA SER A 153 -18.51 -14.30 1.46
C SER A 153 -17.95 -14.41 2.89
N VAL A 154 -16.65 -14.18 3.08
CA VAL A 154 -16.00 -14.19 4.41
C VAL A 154 -16.63 -13.13 5.31
N LYS A 155 -16.78 -11.90 4.80
CA LYS A 155 -17.42 -10.80 5.54
C LYS A 155 -18.84 -11.14 5.99
N LYS A 156 -19.68 -11.64 5.07
CA LYS A 156 -21.07 -12.02 5.37
C LYS A 156 -21.13 -13.15 6.39
N TRP A 157 -20.26 -14.15 6.26
CA TRP A 157 -20.22 -15.29 7.17
C TRP A 157 -19.85 -14.85 8.59
N VAL A 158 -18.77 -14.07 8.75
CA VAL A 158 -18.29 -13.62 10.08
C VAL A 158 -19.33 -12.74 10.78
N LEU A 159 -19.94 -11.79 10.07
CA LEU A 159 -20.98 -10.92 10.64
C LEU A 159 -22.26 -11.69 11.01
N LYS A 160 -22.61 -12.73 10.24
CA LYS A 160 -23.76 -13.58 10.57
C LYS A 160 -23.46 -14.45 11.79
N HIS A 161 -22.25 -15.02 11.85
CA HIS A 161 -21.82 -15.90 12.94
C HIS A 161 -21.67 -15.15 14.27
N SER A 162 -21.33 -13.87 14.25
CA SER A 162 -21.19 -13.07 15.47
C SER A 162 -22.53 -12.73 16.15
N GLN A 163 -23.67 -12.95 15.49
CA GLN A 163 -25.02 -12.67 16.01
C GLN A 163 -25.20 -11.24 16.54
N GLY A 164 -24.46 -10.28 15.97
CA GLY A 164 -24.50 -8.89 16.42
C GLY A 164 -23.77 -8.63 17.73
N ILE A 165 -22.96 -9.58 18.22
CA ILE A 165 -22.09 -9.44 19.39
C ILE A 165 -20.66 -9.21 18.92
N CYS A 166 -19.97 -8.25 19.54
CA CYS A 166 -18.56 -7.97 19.30
C CYS A 166 -17.69 -9.09 19.88
N GLU A 167 -16.83 -9.69 19.06
CA GLU A 167 -15.94 -10.78 19.48
C GLU A 167 -14.71 -10.30 20.28
N GLY A 168 -14.51 -8.98 20.38
CA GLY A 168 -13.46 -8.38 21.21
C GLY A 168 -13.91 -8.11 22.64
N CYS A 169 -15.01 -7.38 22.81
CA CYS A 169 -15.52 -6.98 24.14
C CYS A 169 -16.72 -7.79 24.64
N GLY A 170 -17.35 -8.62 23.80
CA GLY A 170 -18.54 -9.40 24.16
C GLY A 170 -19.84 -8.58 24.26
N GLN A 171 -19.81 -7.27 23.97
CA GLN A 171 -21.00 -6.42 23.98
C GLN A 171 -21.77 -6.52 22.67
N THR A 172 -23.07 -6.25 22.71
CA THR A 172 -23.89 -6.09 21.50
C THR A 172 -23.40 -4.93 20.64
N ALA A 173 -23.74 -4.97 19.35
CA ALA A 173 -23.42 -3.90 18.42
C ALA A 173 -23.93 -2.55 18.95
N PRO A 174 -23.13 -1.48 18.83
CA PRO A 174 -23.44 -0.19 19.46
C PRO A 174 -24.68 0.50 18.88
N PHE A 175 -25.05 0.16 17.64
CA PHE A 175 -26.24 0.67 16.99
C PHE A 175 -26.69 -0.28 15.86
N VAL A 176 -27.89 -0.03 15.37
CA VAL A 176 -28.47 -0.70 14.21
C VAL A 176 -28.30 0.21 13.00
N SER A 177 -27.83 -0.34 11.88
CA SER A 177 -27.69 0.38 10.61
C SER A 177 -29.04 0.74 10.00
N ALA A 178 -29.06 1.66 9.02
CA ALA A 178 -30.26 2.05 8.28
C ALA A 178 -31.04 0.87 7.66
N ASN A 179 -30.36 -0.25 7.41
CA ASN A 179 -30.96 -1.48 6.87
C ASN A 179 -31.48 -2.43 7.97
N GLY A 180 -31.62 -1.98 9.21
CA GLY A 180 -32.14 -2.77 10.33
C GLY A 180 -31.19 -3.84 10.87
N ARG A 181 -29.89 -3.79 10.50
CA ARG A 181 -28.89 -4.80 10.93
C ARG A 181 -27.93 -4.25 11.99
N PRO A 182 -27.56 -5.03 13.03
CA PRO A 182 -26.52 -4.66 13.99
C PRO A 182 -25.22 -4.23 13.31
N PHE A 183 -24.63 -3.12 13.73
CA PHE A 183 -23.43 -2.57 13.10
C PHE A 183 -22.14 -3.12 13.75
N LEU A 184 -21.44 -3.99 13.03
CA LEU A 184 -20.09 -4.47 13.36
C LEU A 184 -19.20 -4.41 12.12
N GLU A 185 -17.90 -4.31 12.36
CA GLU A 185 -16.86 -4.26 11.33
C GLU A 185 -16.05 -5.55 11.35
N VAL A 186 -15.68 -6.07 10.18
CA VAL A 186 -14.80 -7.25 10.09
C VAL A 186 -13.36 -6.78 10.07
N HIS A 187 -12.56 -7.32 10.99
CA HIS A 187 -11.15 -7.02 11.16
C HIS A 187 -10.31 -8.27 10.91
N HIS A 188 -9.21 -8.11 10.17
CA HIS A 188 -8.21 -9.16 9.97
C HIS A 188 -7.19 -9.12 11.12
N VAL A 189 -7.12 -10.19 11.90
CA VAL A 189 -6.29 -10.28 13.12
C VAL A 189 -4.80 -10.11 12.79
N LYS A 190 -4.33 -10.82 11.76
CA LYS A 190 -3.12 -10.48 11.01
C LYS A 190 -3.54 -9.65 9.80
N HIS A 191 -3.08 -8.40 9.72
CA HIS A 191 -3.50 -7.53 8.63
C HIS A 191 -3.09 -8.08 7.26
N LEU A 192 -3.91 -7.80 6.24
CA LEU A 192 -3.63 -8.23 4.87
C LEU A 192 -2.30 -7.65 4.32
N ILE A 193 -1.94 -6.44 4.72
CA ILE A 193 -0.66 -5.80 4.32
C ILE A 193 0.55 -6.51 4.96
N ASP A 194 0.36 -7.13 6.12
CA ASP A 194 1.36 -7.92 6.84
C ASP A 194 1.36 -9.40 6.42
N GLY A 195 0.71 -9.72 5.28
CA GLY A 195 0.62 -11.07 4.73
C GLY A 195 -0.44 -11.96 5.39
N GLY A 196 -1.39 -11.39 6.15
CA GLY A 196 -2.54 -12.14 6.67
C GLY A 196 -3.50 -12.57 5.57
N THR A 197 -4.16 -13.71 5.74
CA THR A 197 -5.10 -14.21 4.75
C THR A 197 -6.51 -13.63 4.92
N ASP A 198 -7.26 -13.53 3.82
CA ASP A 198 -8.68 -13.18 3.85
C ASP A 198 -9.54 -14.42 4.08
N ARG A 199 -9.43 -15.01 5.27
CA ARG A 199 -10.12 -16.25 5.66
C ARG A 199 -10.83 -16.09 7.00
N ILE A 200 -11.82 -16.95 7.25
CA ILE A 200 -12.56 -16.98 8.53
C ILE A 200 -11.65 -17.22 9.74
N CYS A 201 -10.51 -17.90 9.55
CA CYS A 201 -9.53 -18.19 10.61
C CYS A 201 -8.63 -17.00 10.95
N ASN A 202 -8.71 -15.90 10.19
CA ASN A 202 -7.96 -14.68 10.44
C ASN A 202 -8.89 -13.47 10.60
N THR A 203 -10.20 -13.67 10.75
CA THR A 203 -11.17 -12.57 10.77
C THR A 203 -12.12 -12.62 11.97
N VAL A 204 -12.36 -11.44 12.56
CA VAL A 204 -13.26 -11.22 13.70
C VAL A 204 -14.26 -10.09 13.43
N ALA A 205 -15.44 -10.18 14.01
CA ALA A 205 -16.45 -9.11 14.02
C ALA A 205 -16.29 -8.23 15.27
N LEU A 206 -15.99 -6.94 15.08
CA LEU A 206 -15.71 -5.99 16.16
C LEU A 206 -16.65 -4.79 16.10
N CYS A 207 -16.96 -4.20 17.26
CA CYS A 207 -17.55 -2.87 17.30
C CYS A 207 -16.50 -1.82 16.88
N PRO A 208 -16.91 -0.60 16.46
CA PRO A 208 -15.99 0.45 16.01
C PRO A 208 -14.89 0.77 17.04
N ASN A 209 -15.23 0.75 18.34
CA ASN A 209 -14.27 1.02 19.41
C ASN A 209 -13.21 -0.08 19.52
N CYS A 210 -13.61 -1.35 19.51
CA CYS A 210 -12.68 -2.48 19.55
C CYS A 210 -11.83 -2.55 18.28
N HIS A 211 -12.42 -2.27 17.12
CA HIS A 211 -11.70 -2.22 15.87
C HIS A 211 -10.60 -1.15 15.88
N ARG A 212 -10.93 0.06 16.36
CA ARG A 212 -9.95 1.14 16.54
C ARG A 212 -8.89 0.82 17.59
N ARG A 213 -9.23 0.16 18.70
CA ARG A 213 -8.27 -0.33 19.71
C ARG A 213 -7.20 -1.21 19.06
N CYS A 214 -7.59 -2.17 18.22
CA CYS A 214 -6.65 -3.04 17.49
C CYS A 214 -5.63 -2.27 16.63
N HIS A 215 -6.02 -1.13 16.07
CA HIS A 215 -5.12 -0.30 15.25
C HIS A 215 -4.25 0.64 16.08
N HIS A 216 -4.82 1.30 17.08
CA HIS A 216 -4.26 2.54 17.66
C HIS A 216 -3.92 2.45 19.14
N SER A 217 -4.39 1.44 19.88
CA SER A 217 -4.15 1.40 21.32
C SER A 217 -2.72 0.95 21.66
N ARG A 218 -2.27 1.34 22.86
CA ARG A 218 -0.98 0.91 23.41
C ARG A 218 -0.95 -0.60 23.68
N ASP A 219 -2.08 -1.15 24.07
CA ASP A 219 -2.29 -2.56 24.45
C ASP A 219 -2.82 -3.43 23.30
N LYS A 220 -2.66 -2.98 22.05
CA LYS A 220 -3.23 -3.67 20.89
C LYS A 220 -2.75 -5.11 20.76
N LYS A 221 -1.49 -5.39 21.08
CA LYS A 221 -0.91 -6.75 20.96
C LYS A 221 -1.57 -7.70 21.96
N GLU A 222 -1.69 -7.25 23.21
CA GLU A 222 -2.33 -7.97 24.31
C GLU A 222 -3.81 -8.19 23.99
N PHE A 223 -4.50 -7.15 23.54
CA PHE A 223 -5.91 -7.22 23.17
C PHE A 223 -6.17 -8.18 22.00
N THR A 224 -5.35 -8.11 20.94
CA THR A 224 -5.45 -9.04 19.79
C THR A 224 -5.14 -10.48 20.18
N ALA A 225 -4.21 -10.70 21.11
CA ALA A 225 -3.87 -12.04 21.60
C ALA A 225 -5.05 -12.72 22.34
N GLU A 226 -5.95 -11.95 22.96
CA GLU A 226 -7.15 -12.50 23.59
C GLU A 226 -8.11 -13.13 22.58
N PHE A 227 -8.13 -12.67 21.32
CA PHE A 227 -9.05 -13.19 20.31
C PHE A 227 -8.80 -14.67 20.04
N TYR A 228 -7.53 -15.09 20.00
CA TYR A 228 -7.16 -16.50 19.82
C TYR A 228 -7.63 -17.41 20.95
N LYS A 229 -7.97 -16.85 22.13
CA LYS A 229 -8.53 -17.61 23.26
C LYS A 229 -10.06 -17.67 23.23
N LYS A 230 -10.71 -16.61 22.75
CA LYS A 230 -12.18 -16.46 22.79
C LYS A 230 -12.87 -16.95 21.53
N VAL A 231 -12.19 -16.89 20.39
CA VAL A 231 -12.78 -17.17 19.07
C VAL A 231 -12.17 -18.45 18.50
N GLU A 232 -12.91 -19.56 18.63
CA GLU A 232 -12.46 -20.91 18.32
C GLU A 232 -11.92 -21.09 16.89
N ARG A 233 -12.52 -20.41 15.90
CA ARG A 233 -12.12 -20.54 14.50
C ARG A 233 -10.78 -19.91 14.17
N LEU A 234 -10.22 -19.04 15.03
CA LEU A 234 -8.99 -18.33 14.73
C LEU A 234 -7.77 -19.24 14.77
N ARG A 235 -6.86 -19.05 13.82
CA ARG A 235 -5.59 -19.77 13.75
C ARG A 235 -4.46 -18.75 13.59
N PRO A 236 -3.38 -18.82 14.39
CA PRO A 236 -2.21 -17.97 14.19
C PRO A 236 -1.58 -18.20 12.80
N GLU A 237 -1.17 -17.12 12.14
CA GLU A 237 -0.58 -17.10 10.78
C GLU A 237 0.75 -16.36 10.72
#